data_AF-A0A090MEP2-F1
#
_entry.id   AF-A0A090MEP2-F1
#
_cell.length_a   1.000
_cell.length_b   1.000
_cell.length_c   1.000
_cell.angle_alpha   90.00
_cell.angle_beta   90.00
_cell.angle_gamma   90.00
#
_symmetry.space_group_name_H-M   'P 1'
#
loop_
_entity.id
_entity.type
_entity.pdbx_description
1 polymer ?
#
loop_
_entity_poly.entity_id
_entity_poly.type
_entity_poly.pdbx_seq_one_letter_code
_entity_poly.pdbx_strand_id
1 'polypeptide(L)'
;MRGDINFFLYPFESDDDEESTGTQDWVTGEVDVMIASPSHRGQGFGRAAVCALLVYIRKHIDGILAEYGAKELKGLMVKIKEGNKGSRALFEKLGFVQKGEVNYFGEIMMTIEWEEVLKKNWWKGAEEDFTEVKYELDSK
;
A
#
# COMPACT_ATOMS: atom_id res chain seq x y z
N MET A 1 8.70 -11.25 16.44
CA MET A 1 8.06 -10.70 15.22
C MET A 1 6.57 -10.47 15.51
N ARG A 2 6.01 -9.29 15.23
CA ARG A 2 4.58 -8.96 15.50
C ARG A 2 3.66 -9.19 14.29
N GLY A 3 4.25 -9.33 13.11
CA GLY A 3 3.58 -9.39 11.82
C GLY A 3 4.56 -8.98 10.71
N ASP A 4 4.02 -8.81 9.52
CA ASP A 4 4.70 -8.39 8.30
C ASP A 4 3.81 -7.45 7.48
N ILE A 5 4.45 -6.73 6.55
CA ILE A 5 3.80 -5.89 5.56
C ILE A 5 4.52 -6.06 4.24
N ASN A 6 3.76 -6.23 3.17
CA ASN A 6 4.26 -6.49 1.83
C ASN A 6 3.70 -5.45 0.84
N PHE A 7 4.46 -5.21 -0.22
CA PHE A 7 4.10 -4.31 -1.30
C PHE A 7 4.32 -4.99 -2.65
N PHE A 8 3.31 -4.98 -3.51
CA PHE A 8 3.37 -5.59 -4.84
C PHE A 8 2.97 -4.56 -5.89
N LEU A 9 3.53 -4.68 -7.10
CA LEU A 9 3.15 -3.83 -8.23
C LEU A 9 2.44 -4.66 -9.30
N TYR A 10 1.39 -4.08 -9.86
CA TYR A 10 0.62 -4.63 -10.97
C TYR A 10 0.51 -3.59 -12.08
N PRO A 11 0.43 -3.99 -13.36
CA PRO A 11 0.04 -3.08 -14.43
C PRO A 11 -1.26 -2.35 -14.08
N PHE A 12 -1.32 -1.06 -14.40
CA PHE A 12 -2.54 -0.28 -14.20
C PHE A 12 -3.57 -0.64 -15.26
N GLU A 13 -4.73 -1.13 -14.83
CA GLU A 13 -5.87 -1.39 -15.69
C GLU A 13 -6.83 -0.19 -15.61
N SER A 14 -6.98 0.55 -16.72
CA SER A 14 -8.04 1.55 -16.88
C SER A 14 -9.33 0.86 -17.27
N ASP A 15 -10.45 1.27 -16.66
CA ASP A 15 -11.79 0.77 -17.01
C ASP A 15 -12.28 1.28 -18.39
N ASP A 16 -11.50 2.15 -19.07
CA ASP A 16 -11.77 2.65 -20.42
C ASP A 16 -11.08 1.77 -21.48
N ASP A 17 -11.90 1.11 -22.32
CA ASP A 17 -11.52 0.26 -23.47
C ASP A 17 -10.95 1.05 -24.67
N GLU A 18 -10.10 2.06 -24.45
CA GLU A 18 -9.36 2.70 -25.54
C GLU A 18 -7.94 2.11 -25.63
N GLU A 19 -7.61 1.57 -26.82
CA GLU A 19 -6.35 0.92 -27.19
C GLU A 19 -5.15 1.42 -26.38
N SER A 20 -4.72 0.56 -25.45
CA SER A 20 -3.73 0.71 -24.38
C SER A 20 -2.29 0.88 -24.87
N THR A 21 -2.07 1.84 -25.76
CA THR A 21 -0.73 2.27 -26.19
C THR A 21 -0.11 3.29 -25.24
N GLY A 22 -0.87 3.85 -24.28
CA GLY A 22 -0.43 4.89 -23.34
C GLY A 22 -0.36 4.49 -21.85
N THR A 23 -0.99 3.38 -21.44
CA THR A 23 -1.03 2.91 -20.04
C THR A 23 0.02 1.84 -19.71
N GLN A 24 0.80 1.39 -20.70
CA GLN A 24 1.77 0.30 -20.56
C GLN A 24 2.85 0.53 -19.49
N ASP A 25 3.05 1.77 -19.05
CA ASP A 25 4.08 2.13 -18.07
C ASP A 25 3.50 2.55 -16.70
N TRP A 26 2.19 2.42 -16.50
CA TRP A 26 1.55 2.77 -15.23
C TRP A 26 1.30 1.54 -14.38
N VAL A 27 1.37 1.72 -13.06
CA VAL A 27 1.18 0.63 -12.10
C VAL A 27 0.23 1.00 -10.96
N THR A 28 -0.40 -0.03 -10.41
CA THR A 28 -1.14 -0.01 -9.14
C THR A 28 -0.36 -0.82 -8.10
N GLY A 29 -0.20 -0.27 -6.90
CA GLY A 29 0.48 -0.93 -5.80
C GLY A 29 -0.49 -1.65 -4.85
N GLU A 30 -0.29 -2.94 -4.57
CA GLU A 30 -1.03 -3.65 -3.52
C GLU A 30 -0.28 -3.60 -2.19
N VAL A 31 -0.98 -3.21 -1.12
CA VAL A 31 -0.48 -3.26 0.25
C VAL A 31 -1.14 -4.41 1.00
N ASP A 32 -0.35 -5.36 1.49
CA ASP A 32 -0.83 -6.44 2.35
C ASP A 32 -0.19 -6.34 3.73
N VAL A 33 -1.00 -6.26 4.78
CA VAL A 33 -0.55 -6.09 6.16
C VAL A 33 -1.14 -7.17 7.06
N MET A 34 -0.28 -7.88 7.78
CA MET A 34 -0.66 -8.93 8.70
C MET A 34 -0.15 -8.64 10.12
N ILE A 35 -1.04 -8.77 11.11
CA ILE A 35 -0.67 -8.78 12.53
C ILE A 35 -0.93 -10.18 13.08
N ALA A 36 0.16 -10.89 13.41
CA ALA A 36 0.16 -12.33 13.65
C ALA A 36 -0.69 -12.73 14.86
N SER A 37 -0.50 -12.08 16.01
CA SER A 37 -1.24 -12.43 17.23
C SER A 37 -2.48 -11.56 17.43
N PRO A 38 -3.65 -12.16 17.77
CA PRO A 38 -4.83 -11.41 18.21
C PRO A 38 -4.54 -10.45 19.38
N SER A 39 -3.64 -10.82 20.29
CA SER A 39 -3.26 -9.99 21.45
C SER A 39 -2.58 -8.67 21.07
N HIS A 40 -2.03 -8.58 19.86
CA HIS A 40 -1.38 -7.36 19.35
C HIS A 40 -2.30 -6.53 18.42
N ARG A 41 -3.53 -6.98 18.17
CA ARG A 41 -4.49 -6.26 17.33
C ARG A 41 -5.15 -5.12 18.13
N GLY A 42 -5.67 -4.12 17.42
CA GLY A 42 -6.34 -2.97 18.04
C GLY A 42 -5.41 -1.96 18.74
N GLN A 43 -4.09 -2.17 18.70
CA GLN A 43 -3.10 -1.29 19.34
C GLN A 43 -2.44 -0.29 18.36
N GLY A 44 -2.95 -0.19 17.12
CA GLY A 44 -2.44 0.73 16.11
C GLY A 44 -1.23 0.23 15.30
N PHE A 45 -0.68 -0.96 15.60
CA PHE A 45 0.50 -1.48 14.86
C PHE A 45 0.28 -1.62 13.35
N GLY A 46 -0.90 -2.09 12.91
CA GLY A 46 -1.19 -2.18 11.48
C GLY A 46 -1.13 -0.81 10.79
N ARG A 47 -1.68 0.22 11.44
CA ARG A 47 -1.66 1.58 10.89
C ARG A 47 -0.23 2.12 10.84
N ALA A 48 0.54 1.91 11.91
CA ALA A 48 1.93 2.32 11.97
C ALA A 48 2.77 1.63 10.89
N ALA A 49 2.56 0.32 10.66
CA ALA A 49 3.25 -0.43 9.62
C ALA A 49 2.93 0.09 8.22
N VAL A 50 1.64 0.32 7.92
CA VAL A 50 1.22 0.90 6.63
C VAL A 50 1.81 2.30 6.45
N CYS A 51 1.70 3.17 7.44
CA CYS A 51 2.28 4.51 7.36
C CYS A 51 3.81 4.48 7.14
N ALA A 52 4.54 3.60 7.82
CA ALA A 52 5.98 3.44 7.64
C ALA A 52 6.33 2.96 6.22
N LEU A 53 5.60 1.96 5.70
CA LEU A 53 5.78 1.50 4.31
C LEU A 53 5.49 2.61 3.31
N LEU A 54 4.43 3.40 3.51
CA LEU A 54 4.08 4.49 2.61
C LEU A 54 5.14 5.60 2.60
N VAL A 55 5.79 5.88 3.73
CA VAL A 55 6.94 6.81 3.78
C VAL A 55 8.11 6.24 3.00
N TYR A 56 8.41 4.95 3.16
CA TYR A 56 9.45 4.28 2.38
C TYR A 56 9.14 4.37 0.88
N ILE A 57 7.95 3.98 0.45
CA ILE A 57 7.53 4.04 -0.96
C ILE A 57 7.70 5.46 -1.49
N ARG A 58 7.22 6.48 -0.78
CA ARG A 58 7.35 7.88 -1.21
C ARG A 58 8.81 8.31 -1.37
N LYS A 59 9.70 7.94 -0.44
CA LYS A 59 11.13 8.29 -0.50
C LYS A 59 11.88 7.57 -1.62
N HIS A 60 11.43 6.37 -1.99
CA HIS A 60 12.14 5.49 -2.92
C HIS A 60 11.37 5.24 -4.22
N ILE A 61 10.30 5.99 -4.50
CA ILE A 61 9.37 5.68 -5.60
C ILE A 61 10.08 5.64 -6.96
N ASP A 62 10.99 6.58 -7.22
CA ASP A 62 11.73 6.62 -8.48
C ASP A 62 12.58 5.35 -8.69
N GLY A 63 13.21 4.85 -7.62
CA GLY A 63 14.00 3.62 -7.67
C GLY A 63 13.14 2.37 -7.82
N ILE A 64 12.03 2.30 -7.08
CA ILE A 64 11.06 1.21 -7.16
C ILE A 64 10.49 1.09 -8.59
N LEU A 65 10.08 2.21 -9.17
CA LEU A 65 9.52 2.27 -10.52
C LEU A 65 10.58 1.94 -11.59
N ALA A 66 11.81 2.43 -11.43
CA ALA A 66 12.91 2.12 -12.33
C ALA A 66 13.27 0.62 -12.33
N GLU A 67 13.28 -0.03 -11.16
CA GLU A 67 13.55 -1.47 -11.04
C GLU A 67 12.43 -2.30 -11.68
N TYR A 68 11.18 -1.89 -11.49
CA TYR A 68 10.02 -2.57 -12.10
C TYR A 68 9.91 -2.31 -13.62
N GLY A 69 10.39 -1.16 -14.10
CA GLY A 69 10.23 -0.72 -15.49
C GLY A 69 8.93 0.05 -15.75
N ALA A 70 8.41 0.76 -14.74
CA ALA A 70 7.23 1.61 -14.84
C ALA A 70 7.61 3.10 -14.76
N LYS A 71 6.75 3.97 -15.27
CA LYS A 71 6.88 5.43 -15.21
C LYS A 71 6.13 6.06 -14.04
N GLU A 72 5.03 5.45 -13.60
CA GLU A 72 4.15 6.10 -12.63
C GLU A 72 3.33 5.12 -11.78
N LEU A 73 3.25 5.38 -10.48
CA LEU A 73 2.32 4.74 -9.56
C LEU A 73 1.01 5.55 -9.53
N LYS A 74 -0.07 4.99 -10.05
CA LYS A 74 -1.38 5.66 -10.10
C LYS A 74 -2.13 5.61 -8.79
N GLY A 75 -2.09 4.46 -8.13
CA GLY A 75 -2.83 4.27 -6.90
C GLY A 75 -2.37 3.07 -6.12
N LEU A 76 -2.99 2.92 -4.96
CA LEU A 76 -2.84 1.78 -4.09
C LEU A 76 -4.14 1.02 -4.00
N MET A 77 -4.03 -0.29 -3.85
CA MET A 77 -5.15 -1.16 -3.55
C MET A 77 -4.84 -2.09 -2.38
N VAL A 78 -5.89 -2.59 -1.76
CA VAL A 78 -5.84 -3.62 -0.73
C VAL A 78 -6.97 -4.61 -0.93
N LYS A 79 -6.69 -5.90 -0.71
CA LYS A 79 -7.69 -6.96 -0.71
C LYS A 79 -7.91 -7.43 0.71
N ILE A 80 -9.15 -7.35 1.19
CA ILE A 80 -9.47 -7.59 2.60
C ILE A 80 -10.66 -8.54 2.67
N LYS A 81 -10.57 -9.61 3.48
CA LYS A 81 -11.73 -10.44 3.80
C LYS A 81 -12.90 -9.58 4.29
N GLU A 82 -14.09 -9.78 3.75
CA GLU A 82 -15.29 -8.98 4.04
C GLU A 82 -15.54 -8.84 5.56
N GLY A 83 -15.35 -9.94 6.30
CA GLY A 83 -15.51 -10.01 7.75
C GLY A 83 -14.40 -9.34 8.58
N ASN A 84 -13.27 -8.93 7.98
CA ASN A 84 -12.16 -8.30 8.69
C ASN A 84 -12.41 -6.80 8.91
N LYS A 85 -13.32 -6.51 9.85
CA LYS A 85 -13.69 -5.14 10.25
C LYS A 85 -12.51 -4.27 10.68
N GLY A 86 -11.47 -4.88 11.26
CA GLY A 86 -10.29 -4.17 11.76
C GLY A 86 -9.44 -3.58 10.63
N SER A 87 -9.09 -4.40 9.63
CA SER A 87 -8.36 -3.91 8.45
C SER A 87 -9.21 -2.95 7.63
N ARG A 88 -10.52 -3.20 7.48
CA ARG A 88 -11.44 -2.29 6.79
C ARG A 88 -11.43 -0.89 7.42
N ALA A 89 -11.69 -0.79 8.72
CA ALA A 89 -11.68 0.48 9.43
C ALA A 89 -10.31 1.17 9.43
N LEU A 90 -9.22 0.41 9.34
CA LEU A 90 -7.87 0.97 9.19
C LEU A 90 -7.71 1.67 7.83
N PHE A 91 -8.05 0.99 6.74
CA PHE A 91 -7.86 1.53 5.39
C PHE A 91 -8.87 2.63 5.06
N GLU A 92 -10.11 2.54 5.56
CA GLU A 92 -11.10 3.63 5.51
C GLU A 92 -10.54 4.92 6.15
N LYS A 93 -9.90 4.82 7.33
CA LYS A 93 -9.28 5.98 8.00
C LYS A 93 -8.07 6.54 7.26
N LEU A 94 -7.39 5.73 6.45
CA LEU A 94 -6.32 6.18 5.56
C LEU A 94 -6.86 6.81 4.27
N GLY A 95 -8.18 6.70 4.03
CA GLY A 95 -8.88 7.32 2.91
C GLY A 95 -9.11 6.37 1.74
N PHE A 96 -8.89 5.07 1.90
CA PHE A 96 -9.25 4.09 0.89
C PHE A 96 -10.77 3.95 0.79
N VAL A 97 -11.25 3.75 -0.42
CA VAL A 97 -12.66 3.54 -0.74
C VAL A 97 -12.85 2.18 -1.36
N GLN A 98 -13.96 1.50 -1.03
CA GLN A 98 -14.27 0.21 -1.65
C GLN A 98 -14.54 0.38 -3.15
N LYS A 99 -13.90 -0.43 -3.98
CA LYS A 99 -14.14 -0.51 -5.43
C LYS A 99 -14.83 -1.85 -5.72
N GLY A 100 -16.03 -1.79 -6.31
CA GLY A 100 -16.81 -2.98 -6.67
C GLY A 100 -17.44 -3.72 -5.49
N GLU A 101 -17.94 -4.92 -5.78
CA GLU A 101 -18.60 -5.81 -4.83
C GLU A 101 -17.60 -6.81 -4.21
N VAL A 102 -18.08 -7.59 -3.23
CA VAL A 102 -17.31 -8.71 -2.65
C VAL A 102 -17.05 -9.75 -3.74
N ASN A 103 -15.79 -10.14 -3.92
CA ASN A 103 -15.41 -11.13 -4.92
C ASN A 103 -15.81 -12.56 -4.50
N TYR A 104 -15.62 -13.53 -5.41
CA TYR A 104 -15.92 -14.95 -5.16
C TYR A 104 -15.20 -15.54 -3.93
N PHE A 105 -14.08 -14.96 -3.51
CA PHE A 105 -13.29 -15.39 -2.35
C PHE A 105 -13.70 -14.72 -1.03
N GLY A 106 -14.79 -13.95 -1.02
CA GLY A 106 -15.25 -13.22 0.15
C GLY A 106 -14.33 -12.06 0.52
N GLU A 107 -13.68 -11.44 -0.46
CA GLU A 107 -12.81 -10.29 -0.27
C GLU A 107 -13.40 -9.04 -0.92
N ILE A 108 -13.23 -7.91 -0.25
CA ILE A 108 -13.45 -6.60 -0.84
C ILE A 108 -12.13 -6.03 -1.33
N MET A 109 -12.19 -5.31 -2.44
CA MET A 109 -11.09 -4.46 -2.90
C MET A 109 -11.34 -3.03 -2.41
N MET A 110 -10.33 -2.42 -1.82
CA MET A 110 -10.34 -0.98 -1.54
C MET A 110 -9.18 -0.30 -2.24
N THR A 111 -9.39 0.92 -2.73
CA THR A 111 -8.41 1.66 -3.54
C THR A 111 -8.27 3.10 -3.05
N ILE A 112 -7.13 3.72 -3.34
CA ILE A 112 -6.88 5.15 -3.19
C ILE A 112 -5.90 5.60 -4.26
N GLU A 113 -6.14 6.75 -4.87
CA GLU A 113 -5.19 7.35 -5.81
C GLU A 113 -3.91 7.79 -5.09
N TRP A 114 -2.76 7.63 -5.74
CA TRP A 114 -1.47 7.98 -5.16
C TRP A 114 -1.38 9.48 -4.86
N GLU A 115 -1.93 10.33 -5.73
CA GLU A 115 -2.04 11.76 -5.46
C GLU A 115 -2.85 12.08 -4.19
N GLU A 116 -3.93 11.34 -3.94
CA GLU A 116 -4.75 11.52 -2.74
C GLU A 116 -4.04 11.05 -1.48
N VAL A 117 -3.18 10.02 -1.59
CA VAL A 117 -2.27 9.59 -0.52
C VAL A 117 -1.30 10.73 -0.19
N LEU A 118 -0.66 11.35 -1.19
CA LEU A 118 0.29 12.46 -0.99
C LEU A 118 -0.34 13.70 -0.33
N LYS A 119 -1.64 13.94 -0.54
CA LYS A 119 -2.38 15.06 0.06
C LYS A 119 -2.75 14.85 1.55
N LYS A 120 -2.57 13.65 2.11
CA LYS A 120 -2.99 13.37 3.49
C LYS A 120 -2.12 14.09 4.52
N ASN A 121 -2.72 14.57 5.62
CA ASN A 121 -1.96 15.30 6.64
C ASN A 121 -1.13 14.41 7.59
N TRP A 122 -1.31 13.09 7.56
CA TRP A 122 -0.62 12.17 8.49
C TRP A 122 0.86 11.96 8.18
N TRP A 123 1.36 12.48 7.06
CA TRP A 123 2.80 12.52 6.74
C TRP A 123 3.61 13.40 7.69
N LYS A 124 2.98 14.43 8.28
CA LYS A 124 3.66 15.37 9.19
C LYS A 124 4.23 14.62 10.39
N GLY A 125 5.53 14.79 10.63
CA GLY A 125 6.31 14.05 11.63
C GLY A 125 6.80 12.67 11.16
N ALA A 126 5.98 11.92 10.41
CA ALA A 126 6.36 10.59 9.93
C ALA A 126 7.57 10.59 8.98
N GLU A 127 7.74 11.63 8.16
CA GLU A 127 8.90 11.77 7.26
C GLU A 127 10.18 12.20 7.97
N GLU A 128 10.04 13.00 9.03
CA GLU A 128 11.13 13.55 9.85
C GLU A 128 11.71 12.46 10.76
N ASP A 129 10.84 11.63 11.35
CA ASP A 129 11.22 10.53 12.24
C ASP A 129 11.66 9.26 11.48
N PHE A 130 11.54 9.24 10.15
CA PHE A 130 11.86 8.07 9.34
C PHE A 130 13.37 7.78 9.36
N THR A 131 13.70 6.57 9.81
CA THR A 131 15.06 6.02 9.75
C THR A 131 15.04 4.67 9.04
N GLU A 132 15.85 4.54 8.00
CA GLU A 132 16.08 3.27 7.32
C GLU A 132 17.30 2.58 7.94
N VAL A 133 17.15 1.34 8.38
CA VAL A 133 18.26 0.53 8.88
C VAL A 133 18.78 -0.32 7.72
N LYS A 134 19.93 0.05 7.18
CA LYS A 134 20.59 -0.71 6.12
C LYS A 134 21.12 -2.03 6.68
N TYR A 135 20.85 -3.11 5.97
CA TYR A 135 21.48 -4.39 6.27
C TYR A 135 22.89 -4.39 5.68
N GLU A 136 23.89 -4.13 6.52
CA GLU A 136 25.30 -4.31 6.16
C GLU A 136 25.72 -5.75 6.49
N LEU A 137 26.13 -6.51 5.48
CA LEU A 137 26.81 -7.77 5.71
C LEU A 137 28.19 -7.43 6.27
N ASP A 138 28.41 -7.68 7.56
CA ASP A 138 29.75 -7.67 8.15
C ASP A 138 30.64 -8.56 7.29
N SER A 139 31.54 -7.93 6.54
CA SER A 139 32.52 -8.63 5.72
C SER A 139 33.51 -9.29 6.67
N LYS A 140 33.32 -10.58 6.93
CA LYS A 140 34.30 -11.40 7.65
C LYS A 140 35.49 -11.73 6.77
#